data_AF-A0A9E2QCN1-F1
#
_entry.id   AF-A0A9E2QCN1-F1
#
_cell.length_a   1.000
_cell.length_b   1.000
_cell.length_c   1.000
_cell.angle_alpha   90.00
_cell.angle_beta   90.00
_cell.angle_gamma   90.00
#
_symmetry.space_group_name_H-M   'P 1'
#
loop_
_entity.id
_entity.type
_entity.pdbx_description
1 polymer ?
#
loop_
_entity_poly.entity_id
_entity_poly.type
_entity_poly.pdbx_seq_one_letter_code
_entity_poly.pdbx_strand_id
1 'polypeptide(L)'
;MTEEINRVICPECGNQASDTAGFCESCGADLSAGDAGEESPRTVLVGESDEGKKGSSETVIVSSREELPTAFGRYRVLREVGRGAMGIVYLARDDKISRNVAIKTLHLDPK
;
A
#
# COMPACT_ATOMS: atom_id res chain seq x y z
N MET A 1 -21.15 -4.20 -32.73
CA MET A 1 -21.11 -3.12 -31.72
C MET A 1 -19.76 -3.24 -31.04
N THR A 2 -18.75 -2.53 -31.52
CA THR A 2 -17.42 -2.50 -30.89
C THR A 2 -17.46 -1.38 -29.86
N GLU A 3 -17.48 -1.75 -28.58
CA GLU A 3 -17.35 -0.80 -27.48
C GLU A 3 -15.99 -0.12 -27.59
N GLU A 4 -15.98 1.20 -27.78
CA GLU A 4 -14.77 2.00 -27.90
C GLU A 4 -14.24 2.26 -26.49
N ILE A 5 -13.35 1.39 -26.01
CA ILE A 5 -12.76 1.50 -24.68
C ILE A 5 -11.81 2.71 -24.68
N ASN A 6 -12.18 3.76 -23.95
CA ASN A 6 -11.33 4.93 -23.80
C ASN A 6 -10.16 4.61 -22.86
N ARG A 7 -8.99 5.19 -23.13
CA ARG A 7 -7.77 4.93 -22.36
C ARG A 7 -7.40 6.13 -21.53
N VAL A 8 -7.11 5.90 -20.25
CA VAL A 8 -6.60 6.92 -19.33
C VAL A 8 -5.16 6.61 -18.96
N ILE A 9 -4.37 7.65 -18.72
CA ILE A 9 -3.01 7.51 -18.20
C ILE A 9 -3.07 7.43 -16.69
N CYS A 10 -2.59 6.32 -16.12
CA CYS A 10 -2.51 6.15 -14.68
C CYS A 10 -1.62 7.25 -14.07
N PRO A 11 -2.10 8.01 -13.07
CA PRO A 11 -1.33 9.12 -12.48
C PRO A 11 -0.14 8.64 -11.64
N GLU A 12 -0.16 7.40 -11.16
CA GLU A 12 0.90 6.84 -10.31
C GLU A 12 2.08 6.26 -11.09
N CYS A 13 1.86 5.69 -12.28
CA CYS A 13 2.92 5.02 -13.03
C CYS A 13 3.04 5.42 -14.51
N GLY A 14 2.10 6.20 -15.03
CA GLY A 14 2.11 6.67 -16.42
C GLY A 14 1.70 5.63 -17.47
N ASN A 15 1.35 4.40 -17.06
CA ASN A 15 0.86 3.40 -18.01
C ASN A 15 -0.60 3.65 -18.40
N GLN A 16 -0.95 3.28 -19.62
CA GLN A 16 -2.33 3.32 -20.11
C GLN A 16 -3.17 2.24 -19.42
N ALA A 17 -4.31 2.64 -18.89
CA ALA A 17 -5.34 1.76 -18.36
C ALA A 17 -6.68 2.06 -19.05
N SER A 18 -7.65 1.15 -18.91
CA SER A 18 -9.02 1.49 -19.29
C SER A 18 -9.57 2.54 -18.33
N ASP A 19 -10.32 3.48 -18.88
CA ASP A 19 -11.17 4.42 -18.16
C ASP A 19 -12.16 3.76 -17.18
N THR A 20 -12.62 2.54 -17.46
CA THR A 20 -13.52 1.75 -16.60
C THR A 20 -12.80 0.82 -15.63
N ALA A 21 -11.47 0.71 -15.70
CA ALA A 21 -10.72 -0.13 -14.78
C ALA A 21 -10.76 0.48 -13.38
N GLY A 22 -11.19 -0.28 -12.36
CA GLY A 22 -11.12 0.17 -10.96
C GLY A 22 -9.69 0.30 -10.44
N PHE A 23 -8.73 -0.40 -11.07
CA PHE A 23 -7.33 -0.35 -10.68
C PHE A 23 -6.39 -0.48 -11.90
N CYS A 24 -5.21 0.10 -11.79
CA CYS A 24 -4.16 -0.04 -12.79
C CYS A 24 -3.52 -1.42 -12.69
N GLU A 25 -3.58 -2.23 -13.74
CA GLU A 25 -2.98 -3.58 -13.77
C GLU A 25 -1.44 -3.56 -13.70
N SER A 26 -0.81 -2.40 -13.90
CA SER A 26 0.65 -2.27 -13.91
C SER A 26 1.25 -1.92 -12.55
N CYS A 27 0.61 -1.02 -11.80
CA CYS A 27 1.12 -0.55 -10.51
C CYS A 27 0.15 -0.79 -9.34
N GLY A 28 -1.10 -1.14 -9.61
CA GLY A 28 -2.14 -1.37 -8.60
C GLY A 28 -2.81 -0.10 -8.07
N ALA A 29 -2.58 1.08 -8.67
CA ALA A 29 -3.23 2.32 -8.26
C ALA A 29 -4.74 2.27 -8.49
N ASP A 30 -5.51 2.85 -7.57
CA ASP A 30 -6.95 3.01 -7.69
C ASP A 30 -7.26 4.05 -8.79
N LEU A 31 -8.05 3.65 -9.79
CA LEU A 31 -8.44 4.48 -10.93
C LEU A 31 -9.93 4.88 -10.86
N SER A 32 -10.65 4.41 -9.84
CA SER A 32 -12.08 4.68 -9.62
C SER A 32 -12.39 6.10 -9.15
N ALA A 33 -11.37 6.92 -8.87
CA ALA A 33 -11.54 8.30 -8.40
C ALA A 33 -11.93 9.31 -9.50
N GLY A 34 -12.39 8.82 -10.66
CA GLY A 34 -12.52 9.59 -11.90
C GLY A 34 -13.91 10.10 -12.28
N ASP A 35 -14.94 9.99 -11.44
CA ASP A 35 -16.26 10.57 -11.76
C ASP A 35 -17.03 11.05 -10.51
N ALA A 36 -16.99 12.36 -10.26
CA ALA A 36 -18.05 13.17 -9.66
C ALA A 36 -17.57 14.63 -9.62
N GLY A 37 -17.99 15.44 -10.61
CA GLY A 37 -17.97 16.88 -10.43
C GLY A 37 -19.02 17.27 -9.41
N GLU A 38 -18.62 17.74 -8.23
CA GLU A 38 -19.49 18.48 -7.30
C GLU A 38 -18.65 19.53 -6.54
N GLU A 39 -19.09 20.77 -6.66
CA GLU A 39 -18.67 21.95 -5.93
C GLU A 39 -18.47 21.69 -4.42
N SER A 40 -17.29 21.98 -3.89
CA SER A 40 -17.03 21.90 -2.45
C SER A 40 -17.56 23.17 -1.76
N PRO A 41 -18.60 23.11 -0.90
CA PRO A 41 -18.85 24.20 0.02
C PRO A 41 -17.82 24.09 1.16
N ARG A 42 -17.10 25.19 1.37
CA ARG A 42 -16.29 25.39 2.57
C ARG A 42 -17.21 25.60 3.77
N THR A 43 -17.19 24.72 4.77
CA THR A 43 -17.80 25.02 6.07
C THR A 43 -16.98 24.46 7.25
N VAL A 44 -16.22 25.40 7.83
CA VAL A 44 -15.88 25.67 9.25
C VAL A 44 -15.87 24.54 10.29
N LEU A 45 -14.69 24.39 10.92
CA LEU A 45 -14.43 23.66 12.17
C LEU A 45 -15.02 24.40 13.38
N VAL A 46 -15.80 23.71 14.23
CA VAL A 46 -16.00 24.10 15.64
C VAL A 46 -15.83 22.84 16.48
N GLY A 47 -14.86 22.85 17.38
CA GLY A 47 -14.57 21.76 18.30
C GLY A 47 -15.32 21.89 19.61
N GLU A 48 -15.38 20.79 20.36
CA GLU A 48 -15.58 20.81 21.81
C GLU A 48 -14.83 19.65 22.47
N SER A 49 -14.15 20.03 23.56
CA SER A 49 -13.41 19.24 24.54
C SER A 49 -14.32 18.18 25.22
N ASP A 50 -13.89 17.19 25.98
CA ASP A 50 -12.76 17.07 26.89
C ASP A 50 -12.66 15.59 27.37
N GLU A 51 -11.58 15.30 28.11
CA GLU A 51 -11.47 14.30 29.17
C GLU A 51 -11.34 12.80 28.85
N GLY A 52 -10.10 12.29 29.02
CA GLY A 52 -9.85 10.85 29.04
C GLY A 52 -8.42 10.42 29.41
N LYS A 53 -7.82 11.03 30.43
CA LYS A 53 -6.49 10.69 30.98
C LYS A 53 -6.44 9.26 31.54
N LYS A 54 -5.35 8.50 31.27
CA LYS A 54 -4.46 7.82 32.26
C LYS A 54 -3.55 6.72 31.69
N GLY A 55 -2.32 6.67 32.23
CA GLY A 55 -1.43 5.49 32.32
C GLY A 55 -0.42 5.38 31.17
N SER A 56 0.85 5.82 31.27
CA SER A 56 1.91 5.46 32.23
C SER A 56 2.14 3.96 32.35
N SER A 57 2.95 3.40 31.44
CA SER A 57 4.17 2.69 31.83
C SER A 57 4.96 2.32 30.58
N GLU A 58 6.22 2.71 30.62
CA GLU A 58 7.29 2.08 29.86
C GLU A 58 7.12 0.57 29.85
N THR A 59 6.91 0.02 28.67
CA THR A 59 7.38 -1.32 28.37
C THR A 59 8.12 -1.18 27.06
N VAL A 60 9.40 -0.83 27.16
CA VAL A 60 10.33 -1.07 26.07
C VAL A 60 10.53 -2.59 26.04
N ILE A 61 9.57 -3.28 25.44
CA ILE A 61 9.79 -4.62 24.93
C ILE A 61 10.92 -4.47 23.92
N VAL A 62 12.12 -4.91 24.31
CA VAL A 62 13.16 -5.31 23.37
C VAL A 62 12.60 -6.51 22.64
N SER A 63 11.71 -6.24 21.69
CA SER A 63 11.27 -7.21 20.71
C SER A 63 12.52 -7.51 19.92
N SER A 64 13.07 -8.70 20.10
CA SER A 64 14.12 -9.28 19.27
C SER A 64 13.71 -9.02 17.82
N ARG A 65 14.23 -7.94 17.22
CA ARG A 65 14.03 -7.65 15.82
C ARG A 65 14.80 -8.76 15.12
N GLU A 66 14.09 -9.83 14.74
CA GLU A 66 14.53 -10.64 13.62
C GLU A 66 14.86 -9.65 12.52
N GLU A 67 16.15 -9.50 12.24
CA GLU A 67 16.61 -8.49 11.29
C GLU A 67 15.88 -8.73 9.99
N LEU A 68 15.13 -7.71 9.53
CA LEU A 68 14.44 -7.78 8.25
C LEU A 68 15.48 -8.18 7.20
N PRO A 69 15.21 -9.22 6.38
CA PRO A 69 16.09 -9.56 5.29
C PRO A 69 16.33 -8.30 4.47
N THR A 70 17.59 -7.89 4.30
CA THR A 70 17.89 -6.62 3.61
C THR A 70 17.48 -6.68 2.13
N ALA A 71 17.45 -7.88 1.54
CA ALA A 71 17.02 -8.12 0.18
C ALA A 71 16.54 -9.56 -0.04
N PHE A 72 15.73 -9.75 -1.08
CA PHE A 72 15.43 -11.05 -1.69
C PHE A 72 15.92 -11.05 -3.13
N GLY A 73 17.08 -11.64 -3.40
CA GLY A 73 17.70 -11.56 -4.72
C GLY A 73 17.88 -10.10 -5.17
N ARG A 74 17.23 -9.69 -6.26
CA ARG A 74 17.31 -8.31 -6.79
C ARG A 74 16.41 -7.30 -6.07
N TYR A 75 15.52 -7.77 -5.20
CA TYR A 75 14.51 -6.92 -4.57
C TYR A 75 15.04 -6.38 -3.23
N ARG A 76 15.20 -5.07 -3.12
CA ARG A 76 15.60 -4.42 -1.86
C ARG A 76 14.40 -4.31 -0.94
N VAL A 77 14.45 -4.92 0.24
CA VAL A 77 13.34 -4.85 1.21
C VAL A 77 13.32 -3.47 1.85
N LEU A 78 12.16 -2.84 1.86
CA LEU A 78 11.94 -1.53 2.47
C LEU A 78 11.35 -1.68 3.88
N ARG A 79 10.33 -2.53 4.02
CA ARG A 79 9.68 -2.82 5.31
C ARG A 79 8.76 -4.03 5.22
N GLU A 80 8.39 -4.59 6.38
CA GLU A 80 7.23 -5.47 6.49
C GLU A 80 5.93 -4.70 6.22
N VAL A 81 5.00 -5.34 5.51
CA VAL A 81 3.64 -4.85 5.25
C VAL A 81 2.64 -5.55 6.16
N GLY A 82 2.82 -6.85 6.39
CA GLY A 82 1.98 -7.59 7.31
C GLY A 82 2.40 -9.04 7.48
N ARG A 83 1.91 -9.66 8.55
CA ARG A 83 2.22 -11.03 8.93
C ARG A 83 0.95 -11.77 9.33
N GLY A 84 0.87 -13.04 8.95
CA GLY A 84 -0.25 -13.92 9.29
C GLY A 84 0.17 -15.38 9.25
N ALA A 85 -0.82 -16.28 9.37
CA ALA A 85 -0.58 -17.72 9.49
C ALA A 85 0.34 -18.30 8.40
N MET A 86 0.13 -17.90 7.14
CA MET A 86 0.90 -18.43 6.00
C MET A 86 2.31 -17.86 5.88
N GLY A 87 2.61 -16.73 6.55
CA GLY A 87 3.91 -16.07 6.45
C GLY A 87 3.84 -14.55 6.38
N ILE A 88 4.89 -13.92 5.86
CA ILE A 88 5.14 -12.48 5.96
C ILE A 88 5.08 -11.83 4.58
N VAL A 89 4.54 -10.62 4.50
CA VAL A 89 4.54 -9.80 3.28
C VAL A 89 5.49 -8.63 3.51
N TYR A 90 6.42 -8.44 2.58
CA TYR A 90 7.35 -7.31 2.57
C TYR A 90 7.07 -6.38 1.40
N LEU A 91 7.19 -5.08 1.64
CA LEU A 91 7.32 -4.08 0.60
C LEU A 91 8.78 -4.03 0.17
N ALA A 92 9.04 -4.19 -1.12
CA ALA A 92 10.39 -4.14 -1.68
C ALA A 92 10.44 -3.26 -2.93
N ARG A 93 11.63 -2.77 -3.27
CA ARG A 93 11.92 -2.07 -4.52
C ARG A 93 12.57 -3.03 -5.51
N ASP A 94 12.02 -3.14 -6.72
CA ASP A 94 12.72 -3.75 -7.85
C ASP A 94 13.47 -2.66 -8.63
N ASP A 95 14.80 -2.65 -8.51
CA ASP A 95 15.65 -1.67 -9.21
C ASP A 95 15.72 -1.91 -10.72
N LYS A 96 15.36 -3.11 -11.23
CA LYS A 96 15.40 -3.43 -12.66
C LYS A 96 14.27 -2.75 -13.44
N ILE A 97 13.09 -2.69 -12.84
CA ILE A 97 11.88 -2.11 -13.44
C ILE A 97 11.38 -0.88 -12.68
N SER A 98 12.16 -0.40 -11.71
CA SER A 98 11.94 0.84 -10.97
C SER A 98 10.55 0.98 -10.33
N ARG A 99 10.02 -0.12 -9.75
CA ARG A 99 8.72 -0.08 -9.06
C ARG A 99 8.76 -0.79 -7.71
N ASN A 100 7.79 -0.44 -6.86
CA ASN A 100 7.58 -1.12 -5.60
C ASN A 100 6.79 -2.41 -5.82
N VAL A 101 7.14 -3.48 -5.11
CA VAL A 101 6.53 -4.80 -5.21
C VAL A 101 6.26 -5.37 -3.82
N ALA A 102 5.27 -6.25 -3.71
CA ALA A 102 5.03 -7.04 -2.51
C ALA A 102 5.68 -8.42 -2.66
N ILE A 103 6.41 -8.88 -1.65
CA ILE A 103 7.02 -10.21 -1.59
C ILE A 103 6.35 -10.98 -0.46
N LYS A 104 5.67 -12.08 -0.78
CA LYS A 104 5.09 -13.00 0.21
C LYS A 104 6.06 -14.14 0.46
N THR A 105 6.55 -14.26 1.69
CA THR A 105 7.26 -15.46 2.16
C THR A 105 6.27 -16.44 2.78
N LEU A 106 6.60 -17.73 2.68
CA LEU A 106 5.84 -18.82 3.28
C LEU A 106 6.61 -19.38 4.47
N HIS A 107 5.92 -19.74 5.56
CA HIS A 107 6.52 -20.56 6.61
C HIS A 107 6.68 -21.98 6.05
N LEU A 108 7.93 -22.39 5.83
CA LEU A 108 8.24 -23.76 5.48
C LEU A 108 8.59 -24.49 6.77
N ASP A 109 7.88 -25.56 7.07
CA ASP A 109 8.27 -26.45 8.17
C ASP A 109 9.58 -27.14 7.77
N PRO A 110 10.65 -27.02 8.58
CA PRO A 110 11.88 -27.76 8.33
C PRO A 110 11.59 -29.26 8.47
N LYS A 111 12.03 -30.05 7.49
CA LYS A 111 11.92 -31.51 7.46
C LYS A 111 13.06 -32.18 8.21
#